data_AF-A0A535ST25-F1
#
_entry.id   AF-A0A535ST25-F1
#
_cell.length_a   1.000
_cell.length_b   1.000
_cell.length_c   1.000
_cell.angle_alpha   90.00
_cell.angle_beta   90.00
_cell.angle_gamma   90.00
#
_symmetry.space_group_name_H-M   'P 1'
#
loop_
_entity.id
_entity.type
_entity.pdbx_description
1 polymer ?
#
loop_
_entity_poly.entity_id
_entity_poly.type
_entity_poly.pdbx_seq_one_letter_code
_entity_poly.pdbx_strand_id
1 'polypeptide(L)'
;MTAARWSWRTIGALAAAGYLAVPVPPVPIPSLHPAPVALPSPSLPAVVATPSLPAITALPTQIPATAAPTQGASGGGSLPAGNAGNTAGATNRPTANPSRGIAIPFTAIYVSSPLDIALLGALVTLPLLFGIWMLLFGRTFAEARRARDAQVRLMLAADLGLRPRDLTSMSTRALFGLREKSAFDELTGVLRRAAGISAAEREIVRSRRHGLPLTVAFVDLDGLKEENDSHGHPAGDALLRGLIQALKDGLRAEDVVFRYGGDEFVCVLPDTTTKRARIRLSEIQMEAAKAGVRFCVGVAQLQKSDDVVSIFARADSDLYEFKANRGEIVQLRSADQQRGATASGT
;
A
#
# COMPACT_ATOMS: atom_id res chain seq x y z
N MET A 1 18.39 -62.97 11.46
CA MET A 1 16.94 -62.93 11.16
C MET A 1 16.21 -62.52 12.43
N THR A 2 15.73 -61.28 12.50
CA THR A 2 14.69 -60.84 13.44
C THR A 2 14.13 -59.53 12.91
N ALA A 3 12.90 -59.58 12.43
CA ALA A 3 12.19 -58.44 11.86
C ALA A 3 11.58 -57.59 12.98
N ALA A 4 11.91 -56.29 13.02
CA ALA A 4 11.21 -55.32 13.86
C ALA A 4 10.14 -54.61 13.00
N ARG A 5 8.88 -55.04 13.18
CA ARG A 5 7.69 -54.39 12.61
C ARG A 5 7.47 -53.04 13.32
N TRP A 6 7.55 -51.94 12.58
CA TRP A 6 7.10 -50.64 13.08
C TRP A 6 5.60 -50.47 12.82
N SER A 7 4.87 -50.17 13.89
CA SER A 7 3.43 -49.92 13.91
C SER A 7 3.13 -48.49 13.44
N TRP A 8 2.15 -48.33 12.54
CA TRP A 8 1.71 -47.04 11.99
C TRP A 8 1.15 -46.03 13.02
N ARG A 9 1.11 -46.38 14.31
CA ARG A 9 0.62 -45.51 15.38
C ARG A 9 1.66 -44.50 15.90
N THR A 10 2.95 -44.66 15.58
CA THR A 10 4.02 -43.72 16.02
C THR A 10 4.27 -42.56 15.05
N ILE A 11 3.77 -42.62 13.81
CA ILE A 11 3.92 -41.51 12.84
C ILE A 11 2.84 -40.43 13.03
N GLY A 12 1.70 -40.77 13.65
CA GLY A 12 0.60 -39.83 13.93
C GLY A 12 0.83 -38.87 15.11
N ALA A 13 1.86 -39.09 15.93
CA ALA A 13 2.09 -38.31 17.15
C ALA A 13 3.01 -37.09 16.97
N LEU A 14 3.59 -36.87 15.77
CA LEU A 14 4.47 -35.73 15.49
C LEU A 14 3.83 -34.59 14.66
N ALA A 15 2.56 -34.72 14.27
CA ALA A 15 1.84 -33.69 13.50
C ALA A 15 0.93 -32.79 14.35
N ALA A 16 0.88 -32.97 15.68
CA ALA A 16 -0.04 -32.26 16.59
C ALA A 16 0.68 -31.37 17.63
N ALA A 17 1.90 -30.89 17.33
CA ALA A 17 2.69 -30.05 18.23
C ALA A 17 3.12 -28.72 17.59
N GLY A 18 2.20 -28.04 16.89
CA GLY A 18 2.53 -26.85 16.12
C GLY A 18 1.39 -25.84 16.00
N TYR A 19 0.68 -25.51 17.08
CA TYR A 19 -0.13 -24.29 17.17
C TYR A 19 -0.23 -23.86 18.63
N LEU A 20 0.78 -23.13 19.12
CA LEU A 20 0.64 -22.32 20.32
C LEU A 20 -0.01 -20.99 19.90
N ALA A 21 -1.32 -20.87 20.14
CA ALA A 21 -2.01 -19.58 20.12
C ALA A 21 -1.61 -18.80 21.38
N VAL A 22 -1.01 -17.63 21.20
CA VAL A 22 -0.78 -16.67 22.29
C VAL A 22 -2.11 -15.98 22.61
N PRO A 23 -2.59 -15.97 23.87
CA PRO A 23 -3.82 -15.26 24.22
C PRO A 23 -3.55 -13.75 24.27
N VAL A 24 -4.28 -12.98 23.48
CA VAL A 24 -4.32 -11.51 23.55
C VAL A 24 -5.29 -11.11 24.67
N PRO A 25 -4.91 -10.26 25.64
CA PRO A 25 -5.84 -9.79 26.67
C PRO A 25 -6.88 -8.83 26.09
N PRO A 26 -8.12 -8.79 26.61
CA PRO A 26 -9.16 -7.91 26.10
C PRO A 26 -8.84 -6.44 26.38
N VAL A 27 -8.94 -5.61 25.34
CA VAL A 27 -8.85 -4.14 25.44
C VAL A 27 -10.17 -3.59 26.00
N PRO A 28 -10.18 -2.72 27.02
CA PRO A 28 -11.39 -2.10 27.52
C PRO A 28 -11.95 -1.10 26.49
N ILE A 29 -13.22 -1.28 26.11
CA ILE A 29 -13.98 -0.35 25.26
C ILE A 29 -14.52 0.76 26.17
N PRO A 30 -14.21 2.05 25.94
CA PRO A 30 -14.88 3.13 26.66
C PRO A 30 -16.34 3.24 26.20
N SER A 31 -17.26 3.15 27.14
CA SER A 31 -18.69 3.37 26.97
C SER A 31 -18.99 4.85 26.69
N LEU A 32 -18.99 5.23 25.41
CA LEU A 32 -19.55 6.50 24.95
C LEU A 32 -21.07 6.31 24.75
N HIS A 33 -21.85 6.75 25.73
CA HIS A 33 -23.23 7.16 25.52
C HIS A 33 -23.22 8.53 24.81
N PRO A 34 -23.74 8.68 23.59
CA PRO A 34 -24.13 9.99 23.09
C PRO A 34 -25.58 10.28 23.54
N ALA A 35 -25.76 11.44 24.18
CA ALA A 35 -27.08 12.04 24.37
C ALA A 35 -27.74 12.31 22.99
N PRO A 36 -29.08 12.19 22.85
CA PRO A 36 -29.73 12.40 21.57
C PRO A 36 -29.74 13.89 21.22
N VAL A 37 -28.94 14.27 20.21
CA VAL A 37 -29.05 15.56 19.54
C VAL A 37 -30.15 15.44 18.47
N ALA A 38 -31.19 16.24 18.61
CA ALA A 38 -32.29 16.33 17.64
C ALA A 38 -31.78 16.90 16.31
N LEU A 39 -31.96 16.15 15.22
CA LEU A 39 -31.76 16.64 13.85
C LEU A 39 -33.06 17.34 13.38
N PRO A 40 -32.97 18.52 12.73
CA PRO A 40 -34.13 19.11 12.06
C PRO A 40 -34.49 18.31 10.81
N SER A 41 -35.79 18.12 10.60
CA SER A 41 -36.40 17.41 9.47
C SER A 41 -36.00 18.03 8.12
N PRO A 42 -35.64 17.24 7.10
CA PRO A 42 -35.48 17.76 5.74
C PRO A 42 -36.86 18.02 5.11
N SER A 43 -37.14 19.27 4.80
CA SER A 43 -38.25 19.67 3.92
C SER A 43 -37.93 19.29 2.48
N LEU A 44 -38.84 18.54 1.85
CA LEU A 44 -38.79 18.19 0.43
C LEU A 44 -39.00 19.46 -0.43
N PRO A 45 -38.20 19.72 -1.47
CA PRO A 45 -38.56 20.72 -2.47
C PRO A 45 -39.67 20.20 -3.40
N ALA A 46 -40.58 21.11 -3.75
CA ALA A 46 -41.78 20.88 -4.52
C ALA A 46 -41.52 20.30 -5.93
N VAL A 47 -42.38 19.35 -6.31
CA VAL A 47 -42.48 18.75 -7.64
C VAL A 47 -42.83 19.83 -8.66
N VAL A 48 -41.93 20.07 -9.62
CA VAL A 48 -42.22 20.84 -10.83
C VAL A 48 -42.74 19.89 -11.91
N ALA A 49 -43.86 20.26 -12.50
CA ALA A 49 -44.65 19.50 -13.44
C ALA A 49 -43.89 19.12 -14.73
N THR A 50 -43.99 17.85 -15.13
CA THR A 50 -43.64 17.35 -16.46
C THR A 50 -44.80 17.59 -17.45
N PRO A 51 -44.56 18.10 -18.67
CA PRO A 51 -45.54 18.00 -19.74
C PRO A 51 -45.50 16.61 -20.40
N SER A 52 -46.69 16.18 -20.82
CA SER A 52 -47.09 14.84 -21.25
C SER A 52 -46.96 14.57 -22.76
N LEU A 53 -46.62 13.30 -23.08
CA LEU A 53 -47.08 12.46 -24.22
C LEU A 53 -46.54 12.75 -25.65
N PRO A 54 -46.43 11.75 -26.56
CA PRO A 54 -47.38 10.64 -26.74
C PRO A 54 -46.82 9.20 -26.88
N ALA A 55 -47.79 8.28 -26.80
CA ALA A 55 -47.68 6.83 -26.79
C ALA A 55 -47.11 6.24 -28.10
N ILE A 56 -46.21 5.26 -27.96
CA ILE A 56 -45.80 4.39 -29.06
C ILE A 56 -46.54 3.06 -28.90
N THR A 57 -47.49 2.86 -29.80
CA THR A 57 -48.31 1.66 -30.00
C THR A 57 -47.44 0.45 -30.34
N ALA A 58 -47.66 -0.65 -29.61
CA ALA A 58 -47.05 -1.95 -29.88
C ALA A 58 -47.53 -2.52 -31.22
N LEU A 59 -46.59 -2.97 -32.06
CA LEU A 59 -46.83 -3.68 -33.30
C LEU A 59 -46.99 -5.20 -33.02
N PRO A 60 -48.00 -5.90 -33.54
CA PRO A 60 -48.12 -7.34 -33.38
C PRO A 60 -47.24 -8.09 -34.40
N THR A 61 -46.41 -9.01 -33.92
CA THR A 61 -45.67 -9.97 -34.77
C THR A 61 -46.62 -11.07 -35.22
N GLN A 62 -47.00 -11.05 -36.51
CA GLN A 62 -47.70 -12.14 -37.18
C GLN A 62 -46.72 -13.26 -37.54
N ILE A 63 -47.09 -14.49 -37.19
CA ILE A 63 -46.51 -15.74 -37.67
C ILE A 63 -47.20 -16.11 -38.99
N PRO A 64 -46.50 -16.32 -40.12
CA PRO A 64 -47.12 -16.90 -41.29
C PRO A 64 -47.05 -18.43 -41.24
N ALA A 65 -48.23 -19.05 -41.27
CA ALA A 65 -48.44 -20.46 -41.52
C ALA A 65 -48.05 -20.82 -42.98
N THR A 66 -47.29 -21.89 -43.15
CA THR A 66 -46.92 -22.43 -44.46
C THR A 66 -48.07 -23.28 -44.99
N ALA A 67 -48.71 -22.80 -46.06
CA ALA A 67 -49.70 -23.53 -46.83
C ALA A 67 -49.01 -24.37 -47.93
N ALA A 68 -49.34 -25.67 -47.98
CA ALA A 68 -49.37 -26.43 -49.24
C ALA A 68 -50.53 -25.90 -50.11
N PRO A 69 -50.43 -25.94 -51.45
CA PRO A 69 -50.95 -27.07 -52.23
C PRO A 69 -50.07 -27.30 -53.50
N THR A 70 -50.27 -28.17 -54.48
CA THR A 70 -51.41 -28.95 -55.00
C THR A 70 -50.82 -30.03 -55.94
N GLN A 71 -51.61 -31.07 -56.19
CA GLN A 71 -51.36 -32.17 -57.12
C GLN A 71 -51.23 -31.73 -58.60
N GLY A 72 -50.53 -32.56 -59.41
CA GLY A 72 -50.48 -32.43 -60.87
C GLY A 72 -49.89 -33.66 -61.58
N ALA A 73 -50.78 -34.58 -61.95
CA ALA A 73 -50.84 -35.35 -63.22
C ALA A 73 -49.69 -36.26 -63.74
N SER A 74 -50.09 -37.52 -63.95
CA SER A 74 -50.02 -38.31 -65.21
C SER A 74 -48.78 -39.13 -65.61
N GLY A 75 -49.08 -40.38 -66.01
CA GLY A 75 -48.27 -41.26 -66.88
C GLY A 75 -47.59 -42.39 -66.09
N GLY A 76 -47.89 -43.68 -66.23
CA GLY A 76 -48.39 -44.47 -67.36
C GLY A 76 -47.34 -45.52 -67.73
N GLY A 77 -47.68 -46.81 -67.66
CA GLY A 77 -46.86 -47.94 -68.15
C GLY A 77 -46.49 -48.97 -67.07
N SER A 78 -47.27 -50.04 -66.88
CA SER A 78 -47.20 -51.33 -67.60
C SER A 78 -46.21 -52.33 -66.99
N LEU A 79 -46.79 -53.33 -66.30
CA LEU A 79 -46.32 -54.71 -66.08
C LEU A 79 -45.86 -55.38 -67.41
N PRO A 80 -45.12 -56.54 -67.43
CA PRO A 80 -45.38 -57.69 -66.56
C PRO A 80 -44.24 -58.68 -66.17
N ALA A 81 -44.57 -59.46 -65.13
CA ALA A 81 -44.43 -60.92 -64.95
C ALA A 81 -43.10 -61.69 -65.12
N GLY A 82 -42.91 -62.63 -64.17
CA GLY A 82 -42.00 -63.78 -64.19
C GLY A 82 -41.11 -63.80 -62.93
N ASN A 83 -41.05 -64.81 -62.06
CA ASN A 83 -41.40 -66.21 -62.15
C ASN A 83 -41.56 -66.81 -60.73
N ALA A 84 -42.25 -67.93 -60.62
CA ALA A 84 -42.67 -68.61 -59.38
C ALA A 84 -41.72 -69.72 -58.91
N GLY A 85 -41.87 -70.10 -57.63
CA GLY A 85 -41.41 -71.35 -57.01
C GLY A 85 -40.25 -71.17 -56.00
N ASN A 86 -40.20 -71.78 -54.81
CA ASN A 86 -41.07 -72.76 -54.18
C ASN A 86 -40.68 -72.91 -52.67
N THR A 87 -41.63 -73.40 -51.86
CA THR A 87 -41.48 -74.24 -50.64
C THR A 87 -40.83 -73.74 -49.33
N ALA A 88 -41.72 -73.54 -48.35
CA ALA A 88 -41.82 -74.26 -47.05
C ALA A 88 -40.71 -74.18 -45.98
N GLY A 89 -41.12 -73.88 -44.73
CA GLY A 89 -40.43 -74.41 -43.54
C GLY A 89 -40.42 -73.56 -42.26
N ALA A 90 -41.45 -73.73 -41.42
CA ALA A 90 -41.39 -73.83 -39.95
C ALA A 90 -40.70 -72.76 -39.08
N THR A 91 -41.54 -71.98 -38.38
CA THR A 91 -41.55 -71.74 -36.91
C THR A 91 -40.22 -71.72 -36.13
N ASN A 92 -39.87 -70.56 -35.54
CA ASN A 92 -39.60 -70.47 -34.10
C ASN A 92 -39.64 -69.03 -33.56
N ARG A 93 -40.33 -68.89 -32.43
CA ARG A 93 -40.62 -67.65 -31.68
C ARG A 93 -39.39 -67.24 -30.85
N PRO A 94 -39.00 -65.97 -30.75
CA PRO A 94 -37.88 -65.55 -29.91
C PRO A 94 -38.36 -65.34 -28.47
N THR A 95 -37.71 -65.98 -27.48
CA THR A 95 -37.85 -65.61 -26.06
C THR A 95 -36.97 -64.40 -25.79
N ALA A 96 -37.61 -63.25 -25.60
CA ALA A 96 -36.98 -61.99 -25.23
C ALA A 96 -36.41 -62.05 -23.80
N ASN A 97 -35.14 -61.65 -23.66
CA ASN A 97 -34.56 -61.13 -22.43
C ASN A 97 -34.55 -59.59 -22.54
N PRO A 98 -34.97 -58.83 -21.52
CA PRO A 98 -34.56 -57.44 -21.44
C PRO A 98 -33.97 -57.10 -20.06
N SER A 99 -32.64 -57.16 -19.95
CA SER A 99 -31.90 -56.23 -19.10
C SER A 99 -32.03 -54.82 -19.70
N ARG A 100 -32.76 -53.94 -19.02
CA ARG A 100 -32.97 -52.53 -19.38
C ARG A 100 -31.64 -51.76 -19.33
N GLY A 101 -31.06 -51.50 -20.49
CA GLY A 101 -30.05 -50.45 -20.70
C GLY A 101 -30.39 -49.66 -21.96
N ILE A 102 -30.37 -48.33 -21.88
CA ILE A 102 -30.59 -47.46 -23.05
C ILE A 102 -29.26 -47.33 -23.77
N ALA A 103 -29.17 -47.86 -24.99
CA ALA A 103 -28.01 -47.74 -25.85
C ALA A 103 -28.18 -46.53 -26.81
N ILE A 104 -27.35 -45.51 -26.65
CA ILE A 104 -27.16 -44.44 -27.64
C ILE A 104 -25.90 -44.80 -28.43
N PRO A 105 -25.92 -44.79 -29.78
CA PRO A 105 -24.74 -45.18 -30.55
C PRO A 105 -23.61 -44.15 -30.34
N PHE A 106 -22.36 -44.59 -30.52
CA PHE A 106 -21.07 -43.89 -30.44
C PHE A 106 -20.44 -43.52 -29.08
N THR A 107 -21.10 -43.63 -27.93
CA THR A 107 -20.44 -43.76 -26.61
C THR A 107 -21.29 -44.62 -25.67
N ALA A 108 -20.94 -45.90 -25.52
CA ALA A 108 -21.64 -46.77 -24.57
C ALA A 108 -21.23 -46.43 -23.13
N ILE A 109 -21.84 -45.39 -22.56
CA ILE A 109 -21.78 -45.13 -21.12
C ILE A 109 -22.73 -46.13 -20.46
N TYR A 110 -22.16 -47.22 -19.95
CA TYR A 110 -22.91 -48.20 -19.16
C TYR A 110 -23.19 -47.62 -17.78
N VAL A 111 -24.36 -47.02 -17.61
CA VAL A 111 -24.88 -46.65 -16.29
C VAL A 111 -25.44 -47.91 -15.64
N SER A 112 -24.55 -48.69 -15.01
CA SER A 112 -24.91 -49.96 -14.37
C SER A 112 -24.95 -49.82 -12.85
N SER A 113 -24.23 -48.83 -12.33
CA SER A 113 -24.10 -48.55 -10.92
C SER A 113 -24.53 -47.11 -10.62
N PRO A 114 -25.16 -46.85 -9.45
CA PRO A 114 -25.40 -45.48 -8.97
C PRO A 114 -24.10 -44.65 -8.90
N LEU A 115 -22.93 -45.30 -8.86
CA LEU A 115 -21.61 -44.66 -8.88
C LEU A 115 -21.31 -43.98 -10.22
N ASP A 116 -21.76 -44.53 -11.35
CA ASP A 116 -21.49 -43.99 -12.69
C ASP A 116 -22.23 -42.65 -12.91
N ILE A 117 -23.45 -42.55 -12.38
CA ILE A 117 -24.25 -41.32 -12.39
C ILE A 117 -23.57 -40.23 -11.54
N ALA A 118 -23.05 -40.61 -10.37
CA ALA A 118 -22.33 -39.69 -9.49
C ALA A 118 -21.05 -39.16 -10.16
N LEU A 119 -20.34 -40.01 -10.90
CA LEU A 119 -19.07 -39.66 -11.55
C LEU A 119 -19.26 -38.70 -12.72
N LEU A 120 -20.30 -38.90 -13.55
CA LEU A 120 -20.67 -37.96 -14.60
C LEU A 120 -21.19 -36.63 -14.04
N GLY A 121 -21.97 -36.68 -12.96
CA GLY A 121 -22.42 -35.49 -12.24
C GLY A 121 -21.23 -34.66 -11.72
N ALA A 122 -20.23 -35.32 -11.13
CA ALA A 122 -19.01 -34.66 -10.64
C ALA A 122 -18.19 -34.01 -11.79
N LEU A 123 -18.10 -34.67 -12.94
CA LEU A 123 -17.36 -34.18 -14.11
C LEU A 123 -17.90 -32.84 -14.64
N VAL A 124 -19.22 -32.62 -14.53
CA VAL A 124 -19.87 -31.39 -14.99
C VAL A 124 -19.96 -30.34 -13.86
N THR A 125 -20.25 -30.77 -12.64
CA THR A 125 -20.50 -29.85 -11.52
C THR A 125 -19.23 -29.24 -10.96
N LEU A 126 -18.12 -29.99 -10.88
CA LEU A 126 -16.87 -29.49 -10.30
C LEU A 126 -16.24 -28.33 -11.12
N PRO A 127 -16.12 -28.40 -12.46
CA PRO A 127 -15.60 -27.27 -13.24
C PRO A 127 -16.50 -26.03 -13.18
N LEU A 128 -17.82 -26.24 -13.12
CA LEU A 128 -18.80 -25.16 -13.03
C LEU A 128 -18.72 -24.45 -11.67
N LEU A 129 -18.65 -25.23 -10.58
CA LEU A 129 -18.37 -24.71 -9.23
C LEU A 129 -17.02 -23.99 -9.17
N PHE A 130 -15.99 -24.52 -9.80
CA PHE A 130 -14.67 -23.89 -9.87
C PHE A 130 -14.71 -22.56 -10.65
N GLY A 131 -15.44 -22.50 -11.77
CA GLY A 131 -15.62 -21.27 -12.54
C GLY A 131 -16.38 -20.19 -11.76
N ILE A 132 -17.47 -20.57 -11.06
CA ILE A 132 -18.20 -19.66 -10.17
C ILE A 132 -17.29 -19.19 -9.03
N TRP A 133 -16.55 -20.11 -8.41
CA TRP A 133 -15.59 -19.79 -7.37
C TRP A 133 -14.51 -18.84 -7.88
N MET A 134 -13.97 -19.04 -9.08
CA MET A 134 -12.97 -18.17 -9.70
C MET A 134 -13.53 -16.77 -10.01
N LEU A 135 -14.79 -16.66 -10.43
CA LEU A 135 -15.44 -15.36 -10.66
C LEU A 135 -15.69 -14.61 -9.36
N LEU A 136 -16.18 -15.29 -8.33
CA LEU A 136 -16.40 -14.71 -7.01
C LEU A 136 -15.06 -14.33 -6.35
N PHE A 137 -14.07 -15.21 -6.43
CA PHE A 137 -12.74 -15.00 -5.86
C PHE A 137 -11.93 -13.95 -6.65
N GLY A 138 -12.10 -13.88 -7.97
CA GLY A 138 -11.52 -12.83 -8.81
C GLY A 138 -12.10 -11.45 -8.48
N ARG A 139 -13.40 -11.38 -8.17
CA ARG A 139 -14.05 -10.15 -7.68
C ARG A 139 -13.50 -9.72 -6.33
N THR A 140 -13.38 -10.63 -5.36
CA THR A 140 -12.81 -10.30 -4.05
C THR A 140 -11.33 -9.88 -4.14
N PHE A 141 -10.54 -10.50 -5.02
CA PHE A 141 -9.15 -10.09 -5.25
C PHE A 141 -9.04 -8.74 -5.96
N ALA A 142 -9.92 -8.44 -6.92
CA ALA A 142 -9.96 -7.14 -7.58
C ALA A 142 -10.34 -6.03 -6.60
N GLU A 143 -11.31 -6.28 -5.72
CA GLU A 143 -11.70 -5.37 -4.66
C GLU A 143 -10.58 -5.17 -3.62
N ALA A 144 -9.92 -6.25 -3.20
CA ALA A 144 -8.76 -6.18 -2.32
C ALA A 144 -7.59 -5.40 -2.94
N ARG A 145 -7.38 -5.52 -4.26
CA ARG A 145 -6.35 -4.78 -4.98
C ARG A 145 -6.70 -3.29 -5.13
N ARG A 146 -7.96 -2.97 -5.43
CA ARG A 146 -8.47 -1.58 -5.42
C ARG A 146 -8.38 -0.93 -4.04
N ALA A 147 -8.65 -1.68 -2.97
CA ALA A 147 -8.53 -1.20 -1.60
C ALA A 147 -7.07 -0.88 -1.23
N ARG A 148 -6.12 -1.75 -1.61
CA ARG A 148 -4.67 -1.51 -1.42
C ARG A 148 -4.19 -0.29 -2.20
N ASP A 149 -4.58 -0.14 -3.46
CA ASP A 149 -4.20 1.02 -4.27
C ASP A 149 -4.80 2.33 -3.70
N ALA A 150 -6.04 2.30 -3.23
CA ALA A 150 -6.68 3.44 -2.57
C ALA A 150 -5.97 3.82 -1.26
N GLN A 151 -5.59 2.83 -0.44
CA GLN A 151 -4.82 3.05 0.79
C GLN A 151 -3.46 3.68 0.52
N VAL A 152 -2.73 3.18 -0.48
CA VAL A 152 -1.43 3.73 -0.88
C VAL A 152 -1.56 5.17 -1.35
N ARG A 153 -2.58 5.50 -2.16
CA ARG A 153 -2.83 6.88 -2.60
C ARG A 153 -3.14 7.81 -1.45
N LEU A 154 -3.97 7.40 -0.49
CA LEU A 154 -4.31 8.21 0.68
C LEU A 154 -3.07 8.47 1.56
N MET A 155 -2.22 7.46 1.75
CA MET A 155 -0.96 7.61 2.51
C MET A 155 0.01 8.59 1.82
N LEU A 156 0.17 8.47 0.49
CA LEU A 156 0.97 9.40 -0.31
C LEU A 156 0.43 10.83 -0.30
N ALA A 157 -0.90 11.00 -0.34
CA ALA A 157 -1.51 12.32 -0.28
C ALA A 157 -1.29 13.00 1.06
N ALA A 158 -1.39 12.23 2.15
CA ALA A 158 -1.14 12.72 3.49
C ALA A 158 0.32 13.18 3.65
N ASP A 159 1.28 12.42 3.11
CA ASP A 159 2.71 12.77 3.09
C ASP A 159 2.99 14.06 2.28
N LEU A 160 2.18 14.30 1.23
CA LEU A 160 2.30 15.45 0.34
C LEU A 160 1.39 16.64 0.74
N GLY A 161 0.58 16.53 1.79
CA GLY A 161 -0.37 17.57 2.21
C GLY A 161 -1.51 17.85 1.22
N LEU A 162 -1.82 16.90 0.33
CA LEU A 162 -2.83 17.06 -0.72
C LEU A 162 -4.24 16.77 -0.20
N ARG A 163 -5.24 17.53 -0.67
CA ARG A 163 -6.63 17.33 -0.24
C ARG A 163 -7.22 16.07 -0.92
N PRO A 164 -8.20 15.39 -0.28
CA PRO A 164 -8.80 14.17 -0.84
C PRO A 164 -9.43 14.33 -2.23
N ARG A 165 -9.78 15.56 -2.62
CA ARG A 165 -10.39 15.88 -3.92
C ARG A 165 -9.39 15.91 -5.07
N ASP A 166 -8.10 16.09 -4.78
CA ASP A 166 -7.04 16.16 -5.78
C ASP A 166 -6.48 14.76 -6.10
N LEU A 167 -6.83 13.77 -5.28
CA LEU A 167 -6.39 12.38 -5.40
C LEU A 167 -7.15 11.55 -6.44
N THR A 168 -8.39 11.92 -6.74
CA THR A 168 -9.25 11.18 -7.69
C THR A 168 -8.81 11.35 -9.13
N SER A 169 -8.10 12.43 -9.47
CA SER A 169 -7.58 12.72 -10.80
C SER A 169 -6.14 12.26 -11.02
N MET A 170 -5.39 11.91 -9.95
CA MET A 170 -3.98 11.54 -10.05
C MET A 170 -3.76 10.02 -10.08
N SER A 171 -3.00 9.56 -11.08
CA SER A 171 -2.55 8.17 -11.13
C SER A 171 -1.54 7.88 -10.00
N THR A 172 -1.50 6.64 -9.50
CA THR A 172 -0.52 6.24 -8.47
C THR A 172 0.92 6.54 -8.93
N ARG A 173 1.22 6.38 -10.22
CA ARG A 173 2.52 6.77 -10.82
C ARG A 173 2.78 8.27 -10.79
N ALA A 174 1.76 9.11 -11.02
CA ALA A 174 1.90 10.55 -10.92
C ALA A 174 2.13 11.01 -9.47
N LEU A 175 1.49 10.35 -8.49
CA LEU A 175 1.72 10.62 -7.06
C LEU A 175 3.13 10.22 -6.63
N PHE A 176 3.63 9.07 -7.08
CA PHE A 176 5.02 8.69 -6.86
C PHE A 176 5.99 9.66 -7.56
N GLY A 177 5.69 10.09 -8.79
CA GLY A 177 6.49 11.09 -9.50
C GLY A 177 6.47 12.48 -8.84
N LEU A 178 5.34 12.89 -8.23
CA LEU A 178 5.27 14.09 -7.40
C LEU A 178 6.09 13.92 -6.12
N ARG A 179 6.03 12.76 -5.47
CA ARG A 179 6.85 12.46 -4.29
C ARG A 179 8.34 12.51 -4.60
N GLU A 180 8.74 11.96 -5.74
CA GLU A 180 10.12 11.94 -6.20
C GLU A 180 10.61 13.35 -6.58
N LYS A 181 9.79 14.15 -7.29
CA LYS A 181 10.06 15.58 -7.53
C LYS A 181 10.02 16.42 -6.25
N SER A 182 9.36 15.94 -5.20
CA SER A 182 9.25 16.59 -3.89
C SER A 182 10.35 16.17 -2.91
N ALA A 183 11.29 15.30 -3.30
CA ALA A 183 12.31 14.77 -2.39
C ALA A 183 13.34 15.82 -1.95
N PHE A 184 13.55 16.88 -2.74
CA PHE A 184 14.52 17.93 -2.47
C PHE A 184 13.84 19.25 -2.14
N ASP A 185 14.45 20.01 -1.22
CA ASP A 185 14.06 21.35 -0.87
C ASP A 185 14.54 22.33 -1.96
N GLU A 186 13.64 23.15 -2.50
CA GLU A 186 13.92 24.03 -3.63
C GLU A 186 14.88 25.17 -3.28
N LEU A 187 14.88 25.62 -2.03
CA LEU A 187 15.72 26.72 -1.57
C LEU A 187 17.18 26.28 -1.37
N THR A 188 17.37 25.10 -0.78
CA THR A 188 18.67 24.62 -0.30
C THR A 188 19.26 23.48 -1.14
N GLY A 189 18.43 22.78 -1.91
CA GLY A 189 18.83 21.63 -2.71
C GLY A 189 19.27 20.41 -1.90
N VAL A 190 18.95 20.35 -0.59
CA VAL A 190 19.10 19.14 0.24
C VAL A 190 17.80 18.36 0.28
N LEU A 191 17.79 17.15 0.84
CA LEU A 191 16.57 16.37 0.95
C LEU A 191 15.54 17.07 1.87
N ARG A 192 14.25 16.91 1.58
CA ARG A 192 13.17 17.24 2.51
C ARG A 192 13.05 16.16 3.59
N ARG A 193 12.44 16.51 4.73
CA ARG A 193 12.25 15.65 5.90
C ARG A 193 11.87 14.21 5.58
N ALA A 194 10.83 13.97 4.79
CA ALA A 194 10.34 12.62 4.47
C ALA A 194 11.39 11.76 3.74
N ALA A 195 12.06 12.33 2.74
CA ALA A 195 13.11 11.65 1.98
C ALA A 195 14.38 11.45 2.83
N GLY A 196 14.71 12.43 3.67
CA GLY A 196 15.83 12.38 4.62
C GLY A 196 15.68 11.30 5.68
N ILE A 197 14.51 11.17 6.31
CA ILE A 197 14.21 10.10 7.29
C ILE A 197 14.37 8.73 6.64
N SER A 198 13.82 8.56 5.43
CA SER A 198 13.94 7.30 4.68
C SER A 198 15.41 6.97 4.37
N ALA A 199 16.26 7.99 4.13
CA ALA A 199 17.69 7.81 3.92
C ALA A 199 18.42 7.44 5.22
N ALA A 200 18.07 8.08 6.34
CA ALA A 200 18.61 7.78 7.66
C ALA A 200 18.33 6.32 8.07
N GLU A 201 17.10 5.83 7.86
CA GLU A 201 16.73 4.44 8.13
C GLU A 201 17.61 3.44 7.36
N ARG A 202 17.89 3.72 6.09
CA ARG A 202 18.78 2.88 5.26
C ARG A 202 20.20 2.84 5.83
N GLU A 203 20.73 3.99 6.23
CA GLU A 203 22.07 4.08 6.81
C GLU A 203 22.15 3.41 8.19
N ILE A 204 21.09 3.49 9.02
CA ILE A 204 21.00 2.74 10.29
C ILE A 204 21.08 1.23 10.05
N VAL A 205 20.31 0.72 9.08
CA VAL A 205 20.33 -0.71 8.73
C VAL A 205 21.71 -1.12 8.22
N ARG A 206 22.34 -0.29 7.39
CA ARG A 206 23.69 -0.52 6.86
C ARG A 206 24.74 -0.54 7.96
N SER A 207 24.77 0.48 8.81
CA SER A 207 25.67 0.60 9.97
C SER A 207 25.56 -0.62 10.88
N ARG A 208 24.33 -1.07 11.19
CA ARG A 208 24.09 -2.29 11.97
C ARG A 208 24.63 -3.55 11.32
N ARG A 209 24.40 -3.71 10.02
CA ARG A 209 24.87 -4.89 9.26
C ARG A 209 26.39 -5.00 9.28
N HIS A 210 27.09 -3.88 9.22
CA HIS A 210 28.55 -3.84 9.14
C HIS A 210 29.23 -3.62 10.50
N GLY A 211 28.48 -3.37 11.58
CA GLY A 211 29.03 -3.07 12.90
C GLY A 211 29.81 -1.75 12.95
N LEU A 212 29.51 -0.80 12.06
CA LEU A 212 30.18 0.49 11.96
C LEU A 212 29.44 1.55 12.78
N PRO A 213 30.12 2.54 13.36
CA PRO A 213 29.46 3.63 14.07
C PRO A 213 28.67 4.51 13.09
N LEU A 214 27.59 5.11 13.57
CA LEU A 214 26.81 6.11 12.85
C LEU A 214 26.45 7.21 13.83
N THR A 215 26.61 8.47 13.42
CA THR A 215 26.22 9.63 14.22
C THR A 215 25.19 10.45 13.47
N VAL A 216 24.17 10.90 14.18
CA VAL A 216 23.21 11.90 13.72
C VAL A 216 23.55 13.23 14.38
N ALA A 217 23.50 14.30 13.60
CA ALA A 217 23.66 15.67 14.08
C ALA A 217 22.42 16.49 13.73
N PHE A 218 21.77 17.08 14.74
CA PHE A 218 20.79 18.15 14.56
C PHE A 218 21.52 19.47 14.50
N VAL A 219 21.19 20.27 13.48
CA VAL A 219 21.80 21.56 13.17
C VAL A 219 20.69 22.60 13.16
N ASP A 220 20.89 23.70 13.86
CA ASP A 220 19.92 24.77 13.95
C ASP A 220 20.59 26.12 13.67
N LEU A 221 20.06 26.85 12.70
CA LEU A 221 20.60 28.13 12.25
C LEU A 221 20.29 29.25 13.25
N ASP A 222 21.32 29.93 13.75
CA ASP A 222 21.14 31.05 14.69
C ASP A 222 20.68 32.31 13.94
N GLY A 223 19.70 33.04 14.51
CA GLY A 223 19.38 34.41 14.11
C GLY A 223 18.60 34.55 12.79
N LEU A 224 18.06 33.46 12.23
CA LEU A 224 17.30 33.52 10.97
C LEU A 224 16.12 34.52 11.05
N LYS A 225 15.41 34.54 12.17
CA LYS A 225 14.29 35.46 12.38
C LYS A 225 14.74 36.92 12.44
N GLU A 226 15.81 37.20 13.18
CA GLU A 226 16.36 38.56 13.31
C GLU A 226 16.83 39.11 11.96
N GLU A 227 17.46 38.25 11.15
CA GLU A 227 17.89 38.59 9.79
C GLU A 227 16.69 38.87 8.88
N ASN A 228 15.65 38.02 8.94
CA ASN A 228 14.42 38.21 8.16
C ASN A 228 13.70 39.51 8.54
N ASP A 229 13.65 39.83 9.84
CA ASP A 229 12.97 41.03 10.34
C ASP A 229 13.75 42.31 9.97
N SER A 230 15.08 42.23 9.91
CA SER A 230 15.96 43.39 9.63
C SER A 230 16.19 43.64 8.13
N HIS A 231 16.35 42.59 7.33
CA HIS A 231 16.77 42.66 5.93
C HIS A 231 15.82 41.95 4.96
N GLY A 232 14.72 41.38 5.47
CA GLY A 232 13.70 40.69 4.68
C GLY A 232 14.06 39.24 4.36
N HIS A 233 13.06 38.49 3.89
CA HIS A 233 13.19 37.07 3.54
C HIS A 233 14.34 36.72 2.58
N PRO A 234 14.67 37.52 1.55
CA PRO A 234 15.80 37.20 0.67
C PRO A 234 17.14 37.09 1.40
N ALA A 235 17.34 37.84 2.49
CA ALA A 235 18.55 37.78 3.30
C ALA A 235 18.59 36.50 4.15
N GLY A 236 17.48 36.11 4.77
CA GLY A 236 17.39 34.83 5.48
C GLY A 236 17.53 33.62 4.56
N ASP A 237 16.99 33.70 3.34
CA ASP A 237 17.21 32.68 2.30
C ASP A 237 18.70 32.56 1.94
N ALA A 238 19.44 33.67 1.92
CA ALA A 238 20.89 33.65 1.72
C ALA A 238 21.63 32.98 2.88
N LEU A 239 21.22 33.21 4.14
CA LEU A 239 21.77 32.51 5.31
C LEU A 239 21.54 31.00 5.23
N LEU A 240 20.32 30.56 4.88
CA LEU A 240 20.00 29.15 4.71
C LEU A 240 20.87 28.48 3.64
N ARG A 241 21.06 29.16 2.49
CA ARG A 241 21.96 28.67 1.44
C ARG A 241 23.42 28.64 1.91
N GLY A 242 23.87 29.65 2.65
CA GLY A 242 25.23 29.73 3.21
C GLY A 242 25.52 28.59 4.18
N LEU A 243 24.58 28.27 5.07
CA LEU A 243 24.68 27.11 5.97
C LEU A 243 24.86 25.81 5.18
N ILE A 244 24.01 25.60 4.18
CA ILE A 244 24.03 24.36 3.40
C ILE A 244 25.29 24.25 2.55
N GLN A 245 25.81 25.36 2.03
CA GLN A 245 27.09 25.38 1.34
C GLN A 245 28.23 24.96 2.29
N ALA A 246 28.28 25.54 3.49
CA ALA A 246 29.28 25.18 4.49
C ALA A 246 29.19 23.69 4.90
N LEU A 247 27.97 23.16 5.07
CA LEU A 247 27.75 21.74 5.34
C LEU A 247 28.20 20.87 4.16
N LYS A 248 27.89 21.24 2.91
CA LYS A 248 28.29 20.46 1.72
C LYS A 248 29.80 20.45 1.48
N ASP A 249 30.47 21.57 1.72
CA ASP A 249 31.93 21.67 1.58
C ASP A 249 32.67 20.96 2.72
N GLY A 250 32.03 20.91 3.89
CA GLY A 250 32.56 20.29 5.08
C GLY A 250 32.30 18.78 5.19
N LEU A 251 31.16 18.30 4.69
CA LEU A 251 30.77 16.90 4.81
C LEU A 251 31.20 16.09 3.59
N ARG A 252 31.16 14.77 3.73
CA ARG A 252 31.53 13.85 2.66
C ARG A 252 30.33 13.56 1.76
N ALA A 253 30.59 13.02 0.58
CA ALA A 253 29.54 12.69 -0.37
C ALA A 253 28.60 11.57 0.14
N GLU A 254 29.08 10.69 1.01
CA GLU A 254 28.27 9.65 1.67
C GLU A 254 27.42 10.17 2.84
N ASP A 255 27.71 11.36 3.36
CA ASP A 255 26.94 11.96 4.45
C ASP A 255 25.60 12.46 3.92
N VAL A 256 24.52 12.19 4.66
CA VAL A 256 23.18 12.61 4.27
C VAL A 256 22.82 13.90 4.99
N VAL A 257 22.51 14.95 4.24
CA VAL A 257 21.99 16.22 4.79
C VAL A 257 20.56 16.43 4.32
N PHE A 258 19.68 16.81 5.23
CA PHE A 258 18.29 17.10 4.91
C PHE A 258 17.68 18.16 5.83
N ARG A 259 16.70 18.89 5.30
CA ARG A 259 15.96 19.92 6.03
C ARG A 259 14.84 19.28 6.85
N TYR A 260 14.92 19.44 8.17
CA TYR A 260 13.95 18.87 9.13
C TYR A 260 12.82 19.87 9.43
N GLY A 261 13.17 21.14 9.58
CA GLY A 261 12.28 22.26 9.89
C GLY A 261 12.61 23.51 9.09
N GLY A 262 12.13 24.67 9.54
CA GLY A 262 12.38 25.95 8.86
C GLY A 262 13.87 26.28 8.81
N ASP A 263 14.51 26.33 9.96
CA ASP A 263 15.94 26.60 10.21
C ASP A 263 16.72 25.36 10.67
N GLU A 264 16.01 24.22 10.83
CA GLU A 264 16.56 22.98 11.35
C GLU A 264 16.96 22.01 10.23
N PHE A 265 18.16 21.47 10.34
CA PHE A 265 18.74 20.48 9.44
C PHE A 265 19.25 19.28 10.21
N VAL A 266 19.27 18.13 9.55
CA VAL A 266 19.82 16.90 10.12
C VAL A 266 20.89 16.36 9.19
N CYS A 267 22.03 16.01 9.78
CA CYS A 267 23.12 15.32 9.12
C CYS A 267 23.22 13.89 9.65
N VAL A 268 23.25 12.90 8.76
CA VAL A 268 23.54 11.50 9.09
C VAL A 268 24.95 11.22 8.60
N LEU A 269 25.82 10.79 9.52
CA LEU A 269 27.25 10.59 9.31
C LEU A 269 27.58 9.11 9.49
N PRO A 270 27.58 8.30 8.41
CA PRO A 270 28.00 6.91 8.45
C PRO A 270 29.48 6.79 8.83
N ASP A 271 29.85 5.64 9.40
CA ASP A 271 31.24 5.32 9.82
C ASP A 271 31.91 6.41 10.68
N THR A 272 31.09 7.10 11.47
CA THR A 272 31.52 8.26 12.26
C THR A 272 31.06 8.09 13.70
N THR A 273 31.99 8.31 14.64
CA THR A 273 31.70 8.36 16.08
C THR A 273 31.33 9.77 16.51
N THR A 274 30.64 9.92 17.65
CA THR A 274 30.27 11.26 18.16
C THR A 274 31.47 12.20 18.27
N LYS A 275 32.63 11.70 18.71
CA LYS A 275 33.86 12.51 18.83
C LYS A 275 34.33 13.06 17.49
N ARG A 276 34.36 12.22 16.44
CA ARG A 276 34.76 12.64 15.09
C ARG A 276 33.75 13.60 14.48
N ALA A 277 32.45 13.34 14.70
CA ALA A 277 31.37 14.21 14.26
C ALA A 277 31.50 15.61 14.89
N ARG A 278 31.69 15.72 16.22
CA ARG A 278 31.85 17.03 16.89
C ARG A 278 33.05 17.80 16.37
N ILE A 279 34.21 17.14 16.19
CA ILE A 279 35.41 17.79 15.63
C ILE A 279 35.08 18.35 14.24
N ARG A 280 34.53 17.51 13.35
CA ARG A 280 34.25 17.93 11.98
C ARG A 280 33.23 19.06 11.91
N LEU A 281 32.14 18.96 12.67
CA LEU A 281 31.11 19.99 12.72
C LEU A 281 31.64 21.29 13.33
N SER A 282 32.58 21.23 14.28
CA SER A 282 33.24 22.43 14.81
C SER A 282 34.14 23.13 13.79
N GLU A 283 34.85 22.38 12.95
CA GLU A 283 35.60 22.94 11.81
C GLU A 283 34.67 23.67 10.84
N ILE A 284 33.53 23.04 10.52
CA ILE A 284 32.52 23.64 9.65
C ILE A 284 31.93 24.91 10.27
N GLN A 285 31.63 24.90 11.58
CA GLN A 285 31.17 26.10 12.30
C GLN A 285 32.19 27.24 12.21
N MET A 286 33.48 26.95 12.38
CA MET A 286 34.54 27.96 12.28
C MET A 286 34.64 28.57 10.88
N GLU A 287 34.56 27.77 9.83
CA GLU A 287 34.58 28.28 8.45
C GLU A 287 33.29 29.04 8.10
N ALA A 288 32.12 28.51 8.50
CA ALA A 288 30.83 29.17 8.28
C ALA A 288 30.76 30.54 8.98
N ALA A 289 31.33 30.66 10.18
CA ALA A 289 31.35 31.91 10.93
C ALA A 289 32.13 33.02 10.20
N LYS A 290 33.17 32.69 9.42
CA LYS A 290 33.89 33.66 8.58
C LYS A 290 33.01 34.24 7.47
N ALA A 291 32.02 33.47 7.02
CA ALA A 291 31.01 33.90 6.07
C ALA A 291 29.76 34.51 6.74
N GLY A 292 29.80 34.75 8.05
CA GLY A 292 28.69 35.34 8.80
C GLY A 292 27.58 34.36 9.20
N VAL A 293 27.74 33.06 8.92
CA VAL A 293 26.74 32.04 9.24
C VAL A 293 27.08 31.39 10.59
N ARG A 294 26.13 31.41 11.53
CA ARG A 294 26.28 30.78 12.86
C ARG A 294 25.17 29.76 13.07
N PHE A 295 25.50 28.63 13.67
CA PHE A 295 24.52 27.57 13.93
C PHE A 295 24.92 26.74 15.16
N CYS A 296 23.93 26.18 15.84
CA CYS A 296 24.10 25.23 16.93
C CYS A 296 24.04 23.79 16.42
N VAL A 297 24.67 22.88 17.17
CA VAL A 297 24.69 21.45 16.81
C VAL A 297 24.50 20.57 18.05
N GLY A 298 23.56 19.62 17.96
CA GLY A 298 23.44 18.49 18.89
C GLY A 298 23.73 17.18 18.18
N VAL A 299 24.40 16.23 18.84
CA VAL A 299 24.81 14.97 18.22
C VAL A 299 24.48 13.74 19.06
N ALA A 300 24.08 12.66 18.40
CA ALA A 300 23.92 11.35 19.02
C ALA A 300 24.49 10.25 18.14
N GLN A 301 25.29 9.36 18.74
CA GLN A 301 25.74 8.13 18.07
C GLN A 301 24.73 7.01 18.25
N LEU A 302 24.53 6.23 17.20
CA LEU A 302 23.66 5.06 17.14
C LEU A 302 24.05 4.01 18.19
N GLN A 303 23.08 3.62 19.00
CA GLN A 303 23.16 2.54 19.97
C GLN A 303 22.36 1.33 19.49
N LYS A 304 22.61 0.16 20.12
CA LYS A 304 21.95 -1.09 19.73
C LYS A 304 20.43 -1.03 19.83
N SER A 305 19.89 -0.36 20.85
CA SER A 305 18.46 -0.23 21.12
C SER A 305 17.75 0.85 20.31
N ASP A 306 18.46 1.66 19.53
CA ASP A 306 17.83 2.80 18.87
C ASP A 306 16.96 2.42 17.67
N ASP A 307 15.95 3.23 17.39
CA ASP A 307 15.39 3.36 16.05
C ASP A 307 15.69 4.77 15.51
N VAL A 308 15.17 5.11 14.34
CA VAL A 308 15.38 6.45 13.75
C VAL A 308 14.79 7.56 14.63
N VAL A 309 13.70 7.27 15.35
CA VAL A 309 13.03 8.25 16.20
C VAL A 309 13.85 8.50 17.47
N SER A 310 14.34 7.45 18.13
CA SER A 310 15.08 7.56 19.39
C SER A 310 16.45 8.22 19.22
N ILE A 311 17.19 7.90 18.16
CA ILE A 311 18.48 8.55 17.90
C ILE A 311 18.30 10.03 17.55
N PHE A 312 17.23 10.38 16.82
CA PHE A 312 16.92 11.78 16.52
C PHE A 312 16.53 12.53 17.80
N ALA A 313 15.68 11.95 18.64
CA ALA A 313 15.30 12.54 19.92
C ALA A 313 16.51 12.79 20.83
N ARG A 314 17.50 11.88 20.85
CA ARG A 314 18.74 12.08 21.62
C ARG A 314 19.61 13.18 21.04
N ALA A 315 19.72 13.29 19.71
CA ALA A 315 20.49 14.36 19.07
C ALA A 315 19.82 15.74 19.27
N ASP A 316 18.49 15.80 19.20
CA ASP A 316 17.70 16.99 19.50
C ASP A 316 17.82 17.40 20.97
N SER A 317 17.80 16.43 21.90
CA SER A 317 18.02 16.70 23.32
C SER A 317 19.41 17.28 23.59
N ASP A 318 20.47 16.76 22.95
CA ASP A 318 21.84 17.32 23.03
C ASP A 318 21.90 18.76 22.50
N LEU A 319 21.15 19.06 21.44
CA LEU A 319 21.04 20.43 20.88
C LEU A 319 20.32 21.36 21.86
N TYR A 320 19.21 20.89 22.44
CA TYR A 320 18.43 21.65 23.41
C TYR A 320 19.27 22.01 24.65
N GLU A 321 19.99 21.03 25.21
CA GLU A 321 20.90 21.25 26.34
C GLU A 321 22.01 22.26 25.98
N PHE A 322 22.58 22.15 24.77
CA PHE A 322 23.58 23.10 24.30
C PHE A 322 23.04 24.54 24.22
N LYS A 323 21.83 24.71 23.67
CA LYS A 323 21.17 26.02 23.56
C LYS A 323 20.82 26.60 24.94
N ALA A 324 20.33 25.78 25.86
CA ALA A 324 20.02 26.20 27.22
C ALA A 324 21.27 26.74 27.94
N ASN A 325 22.38 26.00 27.88
CA ASN A 325 23.65 26.40 28.48
C ASN A 325 24.24 27.67 27.82
N ARG A 326 24.06 27.83 26.50
CA ARG A 326 24.46 29.05 25.79
C ARG A 326 23.63 30.26 26.23
N GLY A 327 22.33 30.09 26.41
CA GLY A 327 21.44 31.12 26.95
C GLY A 327 21.83 31.54 28.37
N GLU A 328 22.18 30.58 29.23
CA GLU A 328 22.67 30.84 30.58
C GLU A 328 23.99 31.63 30.57
N ILE A 329 24.93 31.29 29.69
CA ILE A 329 26.19 32.04 29.52
C ILE A 329 25.96 33.47 29.03
N VAL A 330 25.01 33.69 28.11
CA VAL A 330 24.65 35.04 27.64
C VAL A 330 23.97 35.85 28.76
N GLN A 331 23.08 35.23 29.55
CA GLN A 331 22.45 35.89 30.70
C GLN A 331 23.45 36.24 31.82
N LEU A 332 24.40 35.36 32.14
CA LEU A 332 25.46 35.63 33.12
C LEU A 332 26.37 36.78 32.66
N ARG A 333 26.73 36.83 31.37
CA ARG A 333 27.49 37.97 30.81
C ARG A 333 26.71 39.29 30.84
N SER A 334 25.38 39.22 30.75
CA SER A 334 24.51 40.40 30.79
C SER A 334 24.35 40.94 32.23
N ALA A 335 24.38 40.06 33.23
CA ALA A 335 24.27 40.44 34.65
C ALA A 335 25.55 41.05 35.24
N ASP A 336 26.74 40.62 34.78
CA ASP A 336 28.03 41.17 35.25
C ASP A 336 28.44 42.47 34.54
N GLN A 337 27.99 42.73 33.30
CA GLN A 337 28.25 44.00 32.62
C GLN A 337 27.43 45.18 33.17
N GLN A 338 26.37 44.94 33.95
CA GLN A 338 25.59 46.01 34.60
C GLN A 338 26.08 46.38 36.01
N ARG A 339 27.01 45.61 36.62
CA ARG A 339 27.62 45.97 37.92
C ARG A 339 28.97 46.68 37.81
N GLY A 340 29.56 46.75 36.62
CA GLY A 340 30.84 47.43 36.38
C GLY A 340 30.73 48.90 35.92
N ALA A 341 29.55 49.39 35.55
CA ALA A 341 29.39 50.71 34.94
C ALA A 341 28.93 51.83 35.91
N THR A 342 28.64 51.53 37.17
CA THR A 342 28.20 52.51 38.18
C THR A 342 29.24 52.85 39.26
N ALA A 343 30.48 52.32 39.15
CA ALA A 343 31.56 52.56 40.12
C ALA A 343 32.74 53.39 39.58
N SER A 344 32.57 54.10 38.45
CA SER A 344 33.58 55.04 37.94
C SER A 344 32.91 56.35 37.52
N GLY A 345 32.59 57.17 38.51
CA GLY A 345 32.01 58.50 38.33
C GLY A 345 32.04 59.27 39.64
N THR A 346 33.26 59.51 40.14
CA THR A 346 33.59 60.62 41.04
C THR A 346 33.39 61.95 40.33
#